data_AF-A0A359CCC9-F1
#
_entry.id   AF-A0A359CCC9-F1
#
_cell.length_a   1.000
_cell.length_b   1.000
_cell.length_c   1.000
_cell.angle_alpha   90.00
_cell.angle_beta   90.00
_cell.angle_gamma   90.00
#
_symmetry.space_group_name_H-M   'P 1'
#
loop_
_entity.id
_entity.type
_entity.pdbx_description
1 polymer ?
#
loop_
_entity_poly.entity_id
_entity_poly.type
_entity_poly.pdbx_seq_one_letter_code
_entity_poly.pdbx_strand_id
1 'polypeptide(L)'
;MTNVTEIAPDVYRISTYNDNYKLQFNQFLVKDDEPLLFHTGMKGDFPLIREAVARIVDPATIRWLSFSHFESDECGSLNEWLEAAPQAQPLCTVVAALVNLSDFAIRAPRWIQKEETVNTGKYRFRLYPTHHLPHSWDAGMLFEETNRTLF
;
A
#
# COMPACT_ATOMS: atom_id res chain seq x y z
N MET A 1 14.10 -3.90 -14.47
CA MET A 1 14.85 -3.31 -13.34
C MET A 1 13.88 -2.47 -12.53
N THR A 2 13.86 -2.63 -11.21
CA THR A 2 12.99 -1.85 -10.31
C THR A 2 13.65 -0.53 -9.95
N ASN A 3 12.98 0.57 -10.26
CA ASN A 3 13.48 1.92 -10.04
C ASN A 3 12.80 2.56 -8.83
N VAL A 4 13.55 3.37 -8.09
CA VAL A 4 13.05 4.18 -6.98
C VAL A 4 13.18 5.65 -7.36
N THR A 5 12.12 6.42 -7.19
CA THR A 5 12.12 7.87 -7.47
C THR A 5 11.31 8.59 -6.42
N GLU A 6 11.90 9.58 -5.74
CA GLU A 6 11.15 10.50 -4.90
C GLU A 6 10.35 11.45 -5.80
N ILE A 7 9.01 11.41 -5.70
CA ILE A 7 8.09 12.15 -6.58
C ILE A 7 7.41 13.32 -5.87
N ALA A 8 7.44 13.33 -4.54
CA ALA A 8 7.05 14.42 -3.65
C ALA A 8 7.84 14.24 -2.34
N PRO A 9 7.90 15.25 -1.45
CA PRO A 9 8.63 15.12 -0.19
C PRO A 9 8.24 13.87 0.58
N ASP A 10 9.21 12.99 0.83
CA ASP A 10 9.04 11.72 1.55
C ASP A 10 8.13 10.69 0.86
N VAL A 11 7.71 10.93 -0.39
CA VAL A 11 6.89 10.00 -1.20
C VAL A 11 7.73 9.43 -2.34
N TYR A 12 7.94 8.13 -2.29
CA TYR A 12 8.80 7.41 -3.22
C TYR A 12 7.97 6.46 -4.09
N ARG A 13 8.06 6.63 -5.41
CA ARG A 13 7.54 5.67 -6.38
C ARG A 13 8.58 4.56 -6.60
N ILE A 14 8.16 3.33 -6.34
CA ILE A 14 8.86 2.09 -6.69
C ILE A 14 8.18 1.57 -7.95
N SER A 15 8.92 1.46 -9.06
CA SER A 15 8.35 1.12 -10.36
C SER A 15 9.12 -0.01 -11.03
N THR A 16 8.39 -1.04 -11.42
CA THR A 16 8.92 -2.16 -12.20
C THR A 16 8.24 -2.18 -13.57
N TYR A 17 9.01 -1.99 -14.63
CA TYR A 17 8.52 -2.19 -16.00
C TYR A 17 8.58 -3.68 -16.36
N ASN A 18 7.46 -4.22 -16.84
CA ASN A 18 7.37 -5.58 -17.35
C ASN A 18 7.33 -5.58 -18.88
N ASP A 19 8.39 -6.10 -19.49
CA ASP A 19 8.55 -6.14 -20.95
C ASP A 19 7.51 -7.00 -21.67
N ASN A 20 6.93 -8.00 -20.99
CA ASN A 20 5.93 -8.89 -21.59
C ASN A 20 4.56 -8.21 -21.68
N TYR A 21 4.20 -7.42 -20.67
CA TYR A 21 2.93 -6.69 -20.61
C TYR A 21 3.00 -5.27 -21.17
N LYS A 22 4.22 -4.77 -21.42
CA LYS A 22 4.48 -3.38 -21.79
C LYS A 22 3.87 -2.38 -20.79
N LEU A 23 3.84 -2.76 -19.51
CA LEU A 23 3.20 -2.03 -18.42
C LEU A 23 4.17 -1.81 -17.26
N GLN A 24 3.97 -0.72 -16.53
CA GLN A 24 4.65 -0.44 -15.26
C GLN A 24 3.74 -0.80 -14.11
N PHE A 25 4.27 -1.53 -13.13
CA PHE A 25 3.64 -1.73 -11.83
C PHE A 25 4.29 -0.77 -10.85
N ASN A 26 3.47 0.01 -10.14
CA ASN A 26 3.93 1.06 -9.25
C ASN A 26 3.46 0.77 -7.83
N GLN A 27 4.40 0.88 -6.90
CA GLN A 27 4.13 0.95 -5.47
C GLN A 27 4.59 2.31 -4.96
N PHE A 28 3.96 2.80 -3.92
CA PHE A 28 4.31 4.08 -3.33
C PHE A 28 4.65 3.91 -1.86
N LEU A 29 5.85 4.29 -1.47
CA LEU A 29 6.27 4.33 -0.08
C LEU A 29 6.20 5.76 0.43
N VAL A 30 5.44 5.98 1.49
CA VAL A 30 5.47 7.22 2.27
C VAL A 30 6.36 7.01 3.49
N LYS A 31 7.45 7.76 3.55
CA LYS A 31 8.38 7.76 4.67
C LYS A 31 7.88 8.73 5.74
N ASP A 32 7.57 8.21 6.91
CA ASP A 32 7.11 8.96 8.07
C ASP A 32 7.50 8.22 9.36
N ASP A 33 7.06 8.70 10.53
CA ASP A 33 7.26 7.98 11.81
C ASP A 33 6.64 6.57 11.78
N GLU A 34 5.51 6.42 11.10
CA GLU A 34 4.85 5.15 10.78
C GLU A 34 4.82 4.94 9.25
N PRO A 35 5.86 4.33 8.65
CA PRO A 35 5.95 4.18 7.20
C PRO A 35 4.77 3.42 6.59
N LEU A 36 4.26 3.94 5.47
CA LEU A 36 3.14 3.37 4.73
C LEU A 36 3.57 2.94 3.33
N LEU A 37 3.28 1.70 2.97
CA LEU A 37 3.44 1.18 1.61
C LEU A 37 2.05 1.03 0.96
N PHE A 38 1.82 1.75 -0.13
CA PHE A 38 0.64 1.68 -0.96
C PHE A 38 0.92 0.81 -2.19
N HIS A 39 0.11 -0.25 -2.33
CA HIS A 39 0.33 -1.44 -3.15
C HIS A 39 1.54 -2.26 -2.71
N THR A 40 1.35 -3.56 -2.56
CA THR A 40 2.41 -4.50 -2.20
C THR A 40 2.97 -5.24 -3.42
N GLY A 41 2.24 -5.24 -4.54
CA GLY A 41 2.61 -5.96 -5.76
C GLY A 41 2.18 -7.43 -5.76
N MET A 42 2.42 -8.12 -6.87
CA MET A 42 2.27 -9.58 -6.95
C MET A 42 3.16 -10.29 -5.94
N LYS A 43 2.71 -11.46 -5.45
CA LYS A 43 3.49 -12.32 -4.54
C LYS A 43 4.91 -12.59 -5.05
N GLY A 44 5.06 -12.87 -6.35
CA GLY A 44 6.35 -13.15 -6.98
C GLY A 44 7.30 -11.95 -7.02
N ASP A 45 6.76 -10.73 -6.98
CA ASP A 45 7.55 -9.49 -7.04
C ASP A 45 8.07 -9.04 -5.67
N PHE A 46 7.63 -9.68 -4.58
CA PHE A 46 8.00 -9.32 -3.22
C PHE A 46 9.51 -9.09 -3.01
N PRO A 47 10.42 -9.98 -3.46
CA PRO A 47 11.86 -9.75 -3.25
C PRO A 47 12.37 -8.45 -3.89
N LEU A 48 11.86 -8.12 -5.08
CA LEU A 48 12.26 -6.93 -5.84
C LEU A 48 11.74 -5.65 -5.17
N ILE A 49 10.47 -5.67 -4.75
CA ILE A 49 9.84 -4.53 -4.09
C ILE A 49 10.46 -4.31 -2.71
N ARG A 50 10.70 -5.39 -1.94
CA ARG A 50 11.37 -5.32 -0.64
C ARG A 50 12.79 -4.77 -0.75
N GLU A 51 13.57 -5.19 -1.74
CA GLU A 51 14.91 -4.64 -1.98
C GLU A 51 14.84 -3.14 -2.29
N ALA A 52 13.86 -2.71 -3.09
CA ALA A 52 13.66 -1.29 -3.41
C ALA A 52 13.25 -0.46 -2.18
N VAL A 53 12.33 -0.98 -1.34
CA VAL A 53 11.96 -0.35 -0.06
C VAL A 53 13.16 -0.21 0.87
N ALA A 54 14.03 -1.24 0.94
CA ALA A 54 15.22 -1.25 1.78
C ALA A 54 16.24 -0.14 1.45
N ARG A 55 16.14 0.46 0.27
CA ARG A 55 16.97 1.62 -0.13
C ARG A 55 16.46 2.94 0.49
N ILE A 56 15.27 2.95 1.09
CA ILE A 56 14.59 4.15 1.60
C ILE A 56 14.40 4.06 3.12
N VAL A 57 13.89 2.92 3.62
CA VAL A 57 13.66 2.60 5.04
C VAL A 57 13.95 1.12 5.31
N ASP A 58 14.14 0.73 6.57
CA ASP A 58 14.17 -0.69 6.94
C ASP A 58 12.79 -1.33 6.67
N PRO A 59 12.69 -2.36 5.80
CA PRO A 59 11.41 -3.02 5.49
C PRO A 59 10.67 -3.54 6.73
N ALA A 60 11.39 -3.91 7.80
CA ALA A 60 10.77 -4.40 9.03
C ALA A 60 10.01 -3.31 9.81
N THR A 61 10.26 -2.04 9.49
CA THR A 61 9.62 -0.87 10.12
C THR A 61 8.34 -0.41 9.42
N ILE A 62 7.97 -1.02 8.29
CA ILE A 62 6.68 -0.75 7.66
C ILE A 62 5.55 -0.95 8.67
N ARG A 63 4.74 0.08 8.86
CA ARG A 63 3.63 0.08 9.82
C ARG A 63 2.28 -0.11 9.13
N TRP A 64 2.11 0.45 7.94
CA TRP A 64 0.85 0.40 7.20
C TRP A 64 1.05 -0.20 5.81
N LEU A 65 0.19 -1.16 5.46
CA LEU A 65 0.10 -1.76 4.13
C LEU A 65 -1.28 -1.42 3.57
N SER A 66 -1.35 -0.55 2.56
CA SER A 66 -2.61 -0.11 1.96
C SER A 66 -2.61 -0.43 0.47
N PHE A 67 -3.78 -0.45 -0.15
CA PHE A 67 -3.97 -0.69 -1.58
C PHE A 67 -5.32 -0.13 -2.00
N SER A 68 -5.51 0.08 -3.30
CA SER A 68 -6.78 0.61 -3.82
C SER A 68 -7.90 -0.42 -3.74
N HIS A 69 -7.67 -1.63 -4.24
CA HIS A 69 -8.64 -2.72 -4.30
C HIS A 69 -7.94 -4.07 -4.18
N PHE A 70 -8.68 -5.10 -3.79
CA PHE A 70 -8.14 -6.44 -3.70
C PHE A 70 -7.98 -7.05 -5.09
N GLU A 71 -6.74 -7.05 -5.56
CA GLU A 71 -6.31 -7.77 -6.74
C GLU A 71 -4.87 -8.23 -6.55
N SER A 72 -4.50 -9.34 -7.20
CA SER A 72 -3.21 -9.98 -6.94
C SER A 72 -2.01 -9.11 -7.32
N ASP A 73 -2.14 -8.26 -8.32
CA ASP A 73 -1.09 -7.30 -8.70
C ASP A 73 -0.99 -6.11 -7.76
N GLU A 74 -2.05 -5.78 -7.02
CA GLU A 74 -2.07 -4.69 -6.06
C GLU A 74 -1.65 -5.12 -4.65
N CYS A 75 -2.14 -6.26 -4.17
CA CYS A 75 -1.95 -6.71 -2.79
C CYS A 75 -1.52 -8.19 -2.67
N GLY A 76 -1.05 -8.82 -3.75
CA GLY A 76 -0.74 -10.26 -3.77
C GLY A 76 0.38 -10.68 -2.82
N SER A 77 1.32 -9.78 -2.52
CA SER A 77 2.43 -10.01 -1.58
C SER A 77 2.14 -9.55 -0.14
N LEU A 78 0.88 -9.26 0.19
CA LEU A 78 0.51 -8.69 1.50
C LEU A 78 1.02 -9.54 2.67
N ASN A 79 0.89 -10.86 2.59
CA ASN A 79 1.27 -11.75 3.70
C ASN A 79 2.80 -11.84 3.86
N GLU A 80 3.56 -11.81 2.78
CA GLU A 80 5.03 -11.74 2.81
C GLU A 80 5.52 -10.46 3.50
N TRP A 81 4.81 -9.34 3.28
CA TRP A 81 5.07 -8.10 4.01
C TRP A 81 4.69 -8.18 5.49
N LEU A 82 3.57 -8.81 5.83
CA LEU A 82 3.17 -8.98 7.24
C LEU A 82 4.12 -9.90 8.03
N GLU A 83 4.75 -10.87 7.36
CA GLU A 83 5.84 -11.68 7.93
C GLU A 83 7.12 -10.86 8.11
N ALA A 84 7.51 -10.09 7.09
CA ALA A 84 8.75 -9.31 7.11
C ALA A 84 8.69 -8.08 8.03
N ALA A 85 7.51 -7.52 8.27
CA ALA A 85 7.25 -6.38 9.14
C ALA A 85 6.29 -6.80 10.27
N PRO A 86 6.82 -7.22 11.43
CA PRO A 86 6.01 -7.75 12.54
C PRO A 86 4.99 -6.78 13.11
N GLN A 87 5.23 -5.47 12.94
CA GLN A 87 4.34 -4.40 13.38
C GLN A 87 3.44 -3.86 12.26
N ALA A 88 3.55 -4.34 11.02
CA ALA A 88 2.70 -3.88 9.94
C ALA A 88 1.22 -4.23 10.19
N GLN A 89 0.29 -3.41 9.72
CA GLN A 89 -1.12 -3.73 9.70
C GLN A 89 -1.71 -3.39 8.32
N PRO A 90 -2.56 -4.26 7.74
CA PRO A 90 -3.29 -3.88 6.54
C PRO A 90 -4.24 -2.72 6.85
N LEU A 91 -4.28 -1.72 5.97
CA LEU A 91 -5.12 -0.54 6.08
C LEU A 91 -6.00 -0.47 4.82
N CYS A 92 -7.32 -0.55 4.97
CA CYS A 92 -8.21 -0.73 3.81
C CYS A 92 -9.62 -0.16 4.01
N THR A 93 -10.46 -0.31 2.99
CA THR A 93 -11.91 -0.01 3.08
C THR A 93 -12.60 -1.03 3.99
N VAL A 94 -13.78 -0.64 4.50
CA VAL A 94 -14.65 -1.56 5.25
C VAL A 94 -15.02 -2.79 4.41
N VAL A 95 -15.30 -2.61 3.12
CA VAL A 95 -15.66 -3.71 2.22
C VAL A 95 -14.46 -4.65 2.00
N ALA A 96 -13.25 -4.12 1.77
CA ALA A 96 -12.05 -4.93 1.63
C ALA A 96 -11.76 -5.76 2.89
N ALA A 97 -11.94 -5.16 4.07
CA ALA A 97 -11.79 -5.86 5.34
C ALA A 97 -12.79 -7.01 5.49
N LEU A 98 -14.09 -6.75 5.28
CA LEU A 98 -15.15 -7.72 5.55
C LEU A 98 -15.24 -8.83 4.50
N VAL A 99 -14.93 -8.53 3.24
CA VAL A 99 -15.13 -9.48 2.12
C VAL A 99 -13.86 -10.26 1.82
N ASN A 100 -12.67 -9.68 2.03
CA ASN A 100 -11.41 -10.31 1.66
C ASN A 100 -10.45 -10.46 2.84
N LEU A 101 -9.97 -9.34 3.41
CA LEU A 101 -8.77 -9.36 4.25
C LEU A 101 -8.95 -10.04 5.61
N SER A 102 -10.15 -10.04 6.18
CA SER A 102 -10.37 -10.72 7.47
C SER A 102 -10.18 -12.24 7.40
N ASP A 103 -10.33 -12.83 6.20
CA ASP A 103 -10.10 -14.25 5.95
C ASP A 103 -8.73 -14.52 5.29
N PHE A 104 -8.27 -13.61 4.42
CA PHE A 104 -7.04 -13.78 3.64
C PHE A 104 -5.74 -13.40 4.40
N ALA A 105 -5.76 -12.31 5.19
CA ALA A 105 -4.55 -11.75 5.77
C ALA A 105 -4.14 -12.49 7.05
N ILE A 106 -2.84 -12.74 7.23
CA ILE A 106 -2.30 -13.37 8.45
C ILE A 106 -2.38 -12.49 9.70
N ARG A 107 -2.82 -11.24 9.54
CA ARG A 107 -3.01 -10.27 10.63
C ARG A 107 -4.25 -9.43 10.35
N ALA A 108 -5.03 -9.18 11.38
CA ALA A 108 -6.31 -8.47 11.26
C ALA A 108 -6.13 -7.08 10.63
N PRO A 109 -6.91 -6.75 9.58
CA PRO A 109 -6.87 -5.44 8.96
C PRO A 109 -7.43 -4.36 9.88
N ARG A 110 -6.96 -3.12 9.70
CA ARG A 110 -7.62 -1.90 10.16
C ARG A 110 -8.42 -1.33 9.00
N TRP A 111 -9.73 -1.26 9.12
CA TRP A 111 -10.55 -0.52 8.16
C TRP A 111 -10.75 0.92 8.61
N ILE A 112 -10.73 1.85 7.65
CA ILE A 112 -10.95 3.28 7.91
C ILE A 112 -12.42 3.60 7.69
N GLN A 113 -13.04 4.27 8.67
CA GLN A 113 -14.38 4.86 8.48
C GLN A 113 -14.31 6.15 7.67
N LYS A 114 -15.39 6.52 6.97
CA LYS A 114 -15.42 7.65 6.03
C LYS A 114 -14.87 8.97 6.62
N GLU A 115 -15.15 9.25 7.89
CA GLU A 115 -14.71 10.47 8.57
C GLU A 115 -13.37 10.31 9.32
N GLU A 116 -12.86 9.08 9.44
CA GLU A 116 -11.63 8.76 10.17
C GLU A 116 -10.39 9.22 9.41
N THR A 117 -9.39 9.66 10.17
CA THR A 117 -8.05 9.99 9.66
C THR A 117 -7.03 9.07 10.30
N VAL A 118 -6.07 8.59 9.49
CA VAL A 118 -4.90 7.87 9.98
C VAL A 118 -3.72 8.83 10.00
N ASN A 119 -3.13 9.04 11.17
CA ASN A 119 -1.94 9.86 11.35
C ASN A 119 -0.73 8.94 11.43
N THR A 120 0.30 9.21 10.61
CA THR A 120 1.54 8.44 10.55
C THR A 120 2.76 9.19 11.10
N GLY A 121 2.55 10.36 11.69
CA GLY A 121 3.60 11.28 12.12
C GLY A 121 3.37 12.68 11.54
N LYS A 122 4.15 13.04 10.52
CA LYS A 122 4.00 14.28 9.77
C LYS A 122 2.74 14.29 8.91
N TYR A 123 2.36 13.14 8.36
CA TYR A 123 1.29 13.00 7.37
C TYR A 123 -0.01 12.47 7.96
N ARG A 124 -1.12 12.82 7.30
CA ARG A 124 -2.46 12.34 7.64
C ARG A 124 -3.17 11.86 6.41
N PHE A 125 -3.83 10.72 6.54
CA PHE A 125 -4.52 10.06 5.44
C PHE A 125 -6.00 9.91 5.71
N ARG A 126 -6.79 10.03 4.65
CA ARG A 126 -8.18 9.60 4.57
C ARG A 126 -8.30 8.57 3.47
N LEU A 127 -9.10 7.55 3.71
CA LEU A 127 -9.42 6.57 2.70
C LEU A 127 -10.85 6.78 2.24
N TYR A 128 -11.03 7.00 0.94
CA TYR A 128 -12.32 7.25 0.32
C TYR A 128 -12.76 6.01 -0.46
N PRO A 129 -13.84 5.32 -0.06
CA PRO A 129 -14.39 4.23 -0.84
C PRO A 129 -14.84 4.73 -2.22
N THR A 130 -14.40 4.03 -3.26
CA THR A 130 -14.73 4.29 -4.66
C THR A 130 -15.27 3.01 -5.27
N HIS A 131 -16.36 2.48 -4.71
CA HIS A 131 -16.93 1.20 -5.13
C HIS A 131 -17.09 1.13 -6.65
N HIS A 132 -16.52 0.09 -7.25
CA HIS A 132 -16.47 -0.16 -8.69
C HIS A 132 -15.63 0.84 -9.52
N LEU A 133 -14.74 1.61 -8.89
CA LEU A 133 -13.83 2.53 -9.55
C LEU A 133 -12.41 2.43 -8.92
N PRO A 134 -11.37 2.00 -9.66
CA PRO A 134 -11.36 1.70 -11.11
C PRO A 134 -12.16 0.45 -11.48
N HIS A 135 -12.29 -0.51 -10.56
CA HIS A 135 -13.20 -1.65 -10.58
C HIS A 135 -13.24 -2.26 -9.17
N SER A 136 -13.89 -3.42 -9.01
CA SER A 136 -14.07 -4.13 -7.72
C SER A 136 -14.94 -3.40 -6.69
N TRP A 137 -15.71 -4.16 -5.92
CA TRP A 137 -16.63 -3.59 -4.93
C TRP A 137 -15.90 -2.97 -3.74
N ASP A 138 -14.71 -3.46 -3.43
CA ASP A 138 -13.93 -3.07 -2.27
C ASP A 138 -12.98 -1.89 -2.50
N ALA A 139 -13.01 -1.31 -3.71
CA ALA A 139 -12.11 -0.24 -4.10
C ALA A 139 -12.22 1.03 -3.24
N GLY A 140 -11.09 1.70 -3.05
CA GLY A 140 -10.95 3.01 -2.45
C GLY A 140 -9.66 3.69 -2.88
N MET A 141 -9.60 5.00 -2.67
CA MET A 141 -8.41 5.82 -2.92
C MET A 141 -7.90 6.41 -1.61
N LEU A 142 -6.58 6.48 -1.45
CA LEU A 142 -5.96 7.00 -0.23
C LEU A 142 -5.50 8.44 -0.49
N PHE A 143 -6.02 9.38 0.29
CA PHE A 143 -5.68 10.80 0.17
C PHE A 143 -4.86 11.26 1.36
N GLU A 144 -3.66 11.76 1.08
CA GLU A 144 -2.77 12.41 2.05
C GLU A 144 -3.07 13.92 2.09
N GLU A 145 -3.40 14.45 3.28
CA GLU A 145 -3.96 15.81 3.42
C GLU A 145 -2.93 16.94 3.38
N THR A 146 -1.67 16.69 3.73
CA THR A 146 -0.63 17.71 3.93
C THR A 146 -0.09 18.23 2.61
N ASN A 147 0.40 17.32 1.77
CA ASN A 147 0.91 17.59 0.42
C ASN A 147 -0.18 17.42 -0.64
N ARG A 148 -1.38 16.95 -0.26
CA ARG A 148 -2.55 16.76 -1.13
C ARG A 148 -2.30 15.74 -2.24
N THR A 149 -1.65 14.64 -1.88
CA THR A 149 -1.39 13.52 -2.79
C THR A 149 -2.56 12.54 -2.73
N LEU A 150 -3.12 12.21 -3.90
CA LEU A 150 -4.07 11.11 -4.05
C LEU A 150 -3.32 9.91 -4.62
N PHE A 151 -3.33 8.82 -3.87
CA PHE A 151 -2.79 7.52 -4.25
C PHE A 151 -3.92 6.66 -4.81
#